data_AF-M0FAW0-F1
#
_entry.id   AF-M0FAW0-F1
#
_cell.length_a   1.000
_cell.length_b   1.000
_cell.length_c   1.000
_cell.angle_alpha   90.00
_cell.angle_beta   90.00
_cell.angle_gamma   90.00
#
_symmetry.space_group_name_H-M   'P 1'
#
loop_
_entity.id
_entity.type
_entity.pdbx_description
1 polymer ?
#
loop_
_entity_poly.entity_id
_entity_poly.type
_entity_poly.pdbx_seq_one_letter_code
_entity_poly.pdbx_strand_id
1 'polypeptide(L)'
;MTSTREWWNDLQPREKPFTVVRFDESVPPTDASFATKQTEVDHPTDAPDDCSDPSEELVVYDRVGRMVKRTDGPVAPSILF
;
A
#
# COMPACT_ATOMS: atom_id res chain seq x y z
N MET A 1 8.28 4.51 -19.46
CA MET A 1 7.31 5.16 -18.58
C MET A 1 6.21 4.15 -18.36
N THR A 2 6.28 3.40 -17.27
CA THR A 2 5.17 2.52 -16.86
C THR A 2 3.98 3.41 -16.64
N SER A 3 2.84 3.11 -17.24
CA SER A 3 1.64 3.92 -17.00
C SER A 3 1.34 3.85 -15.51
N THR A 4 0.98 4.95 -14.85
CA THR A 4 0.68 4.99 -13.41
C THR A 4 -0.28 3.88 -12.98
N ARG A 5 -1.21 3.48 -13.86
CA ARG A 5 -2.10 2.32 -13.71
C ARG A 5 -1.38 0.98 -13.58
N GLU A 6 -0.39 0.70 -14.42
CA GLU A 6 0.35 -0.56 -14.39
C GLU A 6 1.14 -0.70 -13.10
N TRP A 7 1.65 0.42 -12.58
CA TRP A 7 2.32 0.47 -11.29
C TRP A 7 1.35 0.19 -10.12
N TRP A 8 0.17 0.79 -10.09
CA TRP A 8 -0.85 0.47 -9.08
C TRP A 8 -1.31 -1.00 -9.12
N ASN A 9 -1.35 -1.61 -10.31
CA ASN A 9 -1.64 -3.04 -10.46
C ASN A 9 -0.53 -3.94 -9.89
N ASP A 10 0.72 -3.48 -9.87
CA ASP A 10 1.83 -4.24 -9.27
C ASP A 10 1.72 -4.33 -7.74
N LEU A 11 1.09 -3.33 -7.12
CA LEU A 11 0.87 -3.29 -5.67
C LEU A 11 -0.14 -4.33 -5.18
N GLN A 12 -1.02 -4.82 -6.05
CA GLN A 12 -2.01 -5.83 -5.71
C GLN A 12 -1.34 -7.15 -5.25
N PRO A 13 -1.98 -7.90 -4.34
CA PRO A 13 -1.45 -9.17 -3.90
C PRO A 13 -1.52 -10.23 -5.01
N ARG A 14 -0.46 -11.01 -5.18
CA ARG A 14 -0.31 -12.05 -6.21
C ARG A 14 -0.22 -13.45 -5.61
N GLU A 15 0.53 -13.60 -4.53
CA GLU A 15 0.81 -14.90 -3.90
C GLU A 15 -0.15 -15.16 -2.74
N LYS A 16 -0.36 -14.14 -1.90
CA LYS A 16 -1.20 -14.21 -0.69
C LYS A 16 -2.52 -13.43 -0.85
N PRO A 17 -3.45 -13.49 0.12
CA PRO A 17 -4.72 -12.77 0.02
C PRO A 17 -4.61 -11.26 0.26
N PHE A 18 -3.57 -10.81 0.97
CA PHE A 18 -3.40 -9.39 1.30
C PHE A 18 -2.00 -8.89 0.96
N THR A 19 -1.90 -7.61 0.61
CA THR A 19 -0.64 -6.90 0.32
C THR A 19 -0.50 -5.74 1.28
N VAL A 20 0.71 -5.49 1.77
CA VAL A 20 1.06 -4.31 2.56
C VAL A 20 1.79 -3.34 1.65
N VAL A 21 1.22 -2.15 1.51
CA VAL A 21 1.75 -1.07 0.69
C VAL A 21 2.16 0.07 1.62
N ARG A 22 3.40 0.54 1.46
CA ARG A 22 3.89 1.74 2.12
C ARG A 22 3.65 2.95 1.23
N PHE A 23 2.96 3.93 1.77
CA PHE A 23 2.81 5.26 1.19
C PHE A 23 3.81 6.21 1.83
N ASP A 24 4.50 7.02 1.04
CA ASP A 24 5.43 8.05 1.54
C ASP A 24 4.96 9.43 1.03
N GLU A 25 4.55 10.30 1.96
CA GLU A 25 4.07 11.64 1.61
C GLU A 25 5.18 12.61 1.22
N SER A 26 6.43 12.24 1.52
CA SER A 26 7.62 13.04 1.20
C SER A 26 7.86 13.15 -0.30
N VAL A 27 7.22 12.29 -1.10
CA VAL A 27 7.33 12.27 -2.56
C VAL A 27 5.95 12.52 -3.22
N PRO A 28 5.93 13.12 -4.42
CA PRO A 28 4.67 13.37 -5.11
C PRO A 28 3.98 12.06 -5.54
N PRO A 29 2.64 12.02 -5.61
CA PRO A 29 1.88 10.81 -5.95
C PRO A 29 2.09 10.28 -7.38
N THR A 30 2.78 11.06 -8.22
CA THR A 30 3.21 10.65 -9.56
C THR A 30 4.51 9.86 -9.55
N ASP A 31 5.24 9.86 -8.43
CA ASP A 31 6.48 9.12 -8.27
C ASP A 31 6.21 7.67 -7.88
N ALA A 32 6.97 6.73 -8.45
CA ALA A 32 6.81 5.31 -8.14
C ALA A 32 7.21 4.96 -6.70
N SER A 33 7.95 5.86 -6.03
CA SER A 33 8.33 5.70 -4.63
C SER A 33 7.20 6.07 -3.67
N PHE A 34 6.17 6.79 -4.16
CA PHE A 34 5.02 7.22 -3.35
C PHE A 34 4.25 6.04 -2.78
N ALA A 35 4.19 4.92 -3.49
CA ALA A 35 3.51 3.71 -3.05
C ALA A 35 4.35 2.47 -3.41
N THR A 36 4.91 1.82 -2.39
CA THR A 36 5.78 0.66 -2.57
C THR A 36 5.18 -0.57 -1.90
N LYS A 37 5.16 -1.69 -2.61
CA LYS A 37 4.74 -2.97 -2.05
C LYS A 37 5.84 -3.51 -1.13
N GLN A 38 5.51 -3.69 0.14
CA GLN A 38 6.46 -4.15 1.16
C GLN A 38 6.46 -5.67 1.27
N THR A 39 5.28 -6.25 1.47
CA THR A 39 5.12 -7.69 1.70
C THR A 39 3.68 -8.12 1.41
N GLU A 40 3.45 -9.41 1.30
CA GLU A 40 2.11 -9.99 1.26
C GLU A 40 1.87 -10.86 2.50
N VAL A 41 0.63 -10.87 3.00
CA VAL A 41 0.26 -11.54 4.25
C VAL A 41 -1.03 -12.35 4.09
N ASP A 42 -1.18 -13.37 4.93
CA ASP A 42 -2.32 -14.28 4.93
C ASP A 42 -3.52 -13.70 5.70
N HIS A 43 -3.27 -12.88 6.73
CA HIS A 43 -4.29 -12.15 7.47
C HIS A 43 -3.88 -10.69 7.68
N PRO A 44 -4.84 -9.75 7.76
CA PRO A 44 -4.55 -8.33 8.01
C PRO A 44 -3.89 -8.06 9.37
N THR A 45 -4.01 -8.99 10.32
CA THR A 45 -3.35 -8.93 11.64
C THR A 45 -1.87 -9.27 11.57
N ASP A 46 -1.41 -9.95 10.51
CA ASP A 46 0.02 -10.21 10.28
C ASP A 46 0.75 -8.98 9.71
N ALA A 47 0.00 -7.98 9.21
CA ALA A 47 0.56 -6.73 8.74
C ALA A 47 0.91 -5.79 9.92
N PRO A 48 1.95 -4.96 9.79
CA PRO A 48 2.34 -4.01 10.84
C PRO A 48 1.16 -3.13 11.29
N ASP A 49 1.07 -2.90 12.60
CA ASP A 49 0.08 -1.99 13.20
C ASP A 49 0.59 -0.54 13.33
N ASP A 50 1.91 -0.35 13.21
CA ASP A 50 2.57 0.93 13.41
C ASP A 50 3.54 1.21 12.27
N CYS A 51 3.62 2.48 11.87
CA CYS A 51 4.59 2.96 10.90
C CYS A 51 5.57 3.87 11.65
N SER A 52 6.87 3.53 11.60
CA SER A 52 7.87 4.23 12.42
C SER A 52 8.15 5.66 11.94
N ASP A 53 7.88 5.96 10.68
CA ASP A 53 8.04 7.30 10.12
C ASP A 53 6.69 8.00 10.02
N PRO A 54 6.52 9.22 10.58
CA PRO A 54 5.26 9.93 10.56
C PRO A 54 4.86 10.41 9.16
N SER A 55 5.82 10.44 8.23
CA SER A 55 5.62 10.79 6.82
C SER A 55 5.21 9.57 5.97
N GLU A 56 5.21 8.38 6.58
CA GLU A 56 4.90 7.12 5.92
C GLU A 56 3.61 6.53 6.49
N GLU A 57 2.87 5.82 5.63
CA GLU A 57 1.66 5.11 6.02
C GLU A 57 1.66 3.70 5.43
N LEU A 58 1.37 2.70 6.26
CA LEU A 58 1.24 1.32 5.82
C LEU A 58 -0.24 0.99 5.66
N VAL A 59 -0.61 0.54 4.46
CA VAL A 59 -1.97 0.17 4.12
C VAL A 59 -2.02 -1.25 3.59
N VAL A 60 -2.99 -1.99 4.10
CA VAL A 60 -3.26 -3.36 3.70
C VAL A 60 -4.41 -3.36 2.71
N TYR A 61 -4.17 -3.92 1.53
CA TYR A 61 -5.20 -4.14 0.52
C TYR A 61 -5.50 -5.62 0.35
N ASP A 62 -6.76 -5.92 0.02
CA ASP A 62 -7.18 -7.26 -0.39
C ASP A 62 -6.94 -7.49 -1.90
N ARG A 63 -7.25 -8.70 -2.39
CA ARG A 63 -7.13 -9.09 -3.81
C ARG A 63 -7.93 -8.24 -4.79
N VAL A 64 -9.02 -7.62 -4.36
CA VAL A 64 -9.78 -6.70 -5.23
C VAL A 64 -9.34 -5.24 -5.07
N GLY A 65 -8.24 -5.00 -4.34
CA GLY A 65 -7.64 -3.68 -4.17
C GLY A 65 -8.37 -2.80 -3.15
N ARG A 66 -9.25 -3.33 -2.29
CA ARG A 66 -9.88 -2.54 -1.22
C ARG A 66 -8.96 -2.47 -0.02
N MET A 67 -8.88 -1.28 0.56
CA MET A 67 -8.23 -1.09 1.84
C MET A 67 -8.99 -1.84 2.94
N VAL A 68 -8.29 -2.71 3.67
CA VAL A 68 -8.84 -3.47 4.81
C VAL A 68 -8.26 -3.02 6.14
N LYS A 69 -7.04 -2.46 6.14
CA LYS A 69 -6.38 -1.92 7.32
C LYS A 69 -5.42 -0.81 6.88
N ARG A 70 -5.20 0.18 7.75
CA ARG A 70 -4.13 1.17 7.60
C ARG A 70 -3.56 1.53 8.96
N THR A 71 -2.32 2.00 8.98
CA THR A 71 -1.77 2.74 10.12
C THR A 71 -2.35 4.16 10.15
N ASP A 72 -2.22 4.90 11.25
CA ASP A 72 -2.86 6.22 11.45
C ASP A 72 -2.19 7.36 10.64
N GLY A 73 -1.78 7.07 9.41
CA GLY A 73 -1.13 8.02 8.53
C GLY A 73 -2.12 8.92 7.77
N PRO A 74 -1.64 10.02 7.15
CA PRO A 74 -2.52 11.04 6.59
C PRO A 74 -2.95 10.84 5.13
N VAL A 75 -2.42 9.88 4.37
CA VAL A 75 -2.23 10.05 2.91
C VAL A 75 -2.83 8.96 2.00
N ALA A 76 -3.12 7.77 2.50
CA ALA A 76 -3.38 6.63 1.64
C ALA A 76 -4.82 6.60 1.06
N PRO A 77 -4.95 6.21 -0.23
CA PRO A 77 -6.24 6.06 -0.89
C PRO A 77 -7.01 4.84 -0.35
N SER A 78 -8.35 4.89 -0.38
CA SER A 78 -9.17 3.76 0.11
C SER A 78 -9.22 2.55 -0.84
N ILE A 79 -8.82 2.71 -2.10
CA ILE A 79 -8.90 1.68 -3.16
C ILE A 79 -7.72 1.86 -4.14
N LEU A 80 -7.11 0.76 -4.60
CA LEU A 80 -6.15 0.71 -5.71
C LEU A 80 -6.91 0.62 -7.07
N PHE A 81 -6.55 1.45 -8.06
CA PHE A 81 -7.28 1.59 -9.34
C PHE A 81 -6.54 1.01 -10.57
#